data_AF-A0A7X8KAI5-F1
#
_entry.id   AF-A0A7X8KAI5-F1
#
_cell.length_a   1.000
_cell.length_b   1.000
_cell.length_c   1.000
_cell.angle_alpha   90.00
_cell.angle_beta   90.00
_cell.angle_gamma   90.00
#
_symmetry.space_group_name_H-M   'P 1'
#
loop_
_entity.id
_entity.type
_entity.pdbx_description
1 polymer ?
#
loop_
_entity_poly.entity_id
_entity_poly.type
_entity_poly.pdbx_seq_one_letter_code
_entity_poly.pdbx_strand_id
1 'polypeptide(L)'
;MSNEHKNEKDWKESLKKRMNIEPGIHTGDKGPQKKYTFSFWYFFIILMAFLAINSFMVSRQPNIVQIDYNQFKQLVENRTIKRVNIETERYVGYSFSLGQLATDGIIPDGGAQAFATYKVEDPSFVPLL
;
A
#
# COMPACT_ATOMS: atom_id res chain seq x y z
N MET A 1 -54.91 7.90 23.60
CA MET A 1 -53.75 7.85 24.52
C MET A 1 -53.62 6.45 25.13
N SER A 2 -53.09 5.45 24.39
CA SER A 2 -52.99 4.06 24.90
C SER A 2 -51.70 3.31 24.51
N ASN A 3 -50.77 3.94 23.78
CA ASN A 3 -49.59 3.25 23.24
C ASN A 3 -48.33 3.40 24.10
N GLU A 4 -48.28 4.35 25.05
CA GLU A 4 -47.12 4.56 25.94
C GLU A 4 -47.03 3.53 27.07
N HIS A 5 -48.17 3.12 27.64
CA HIS A 5 -48.19 2.19 28.78
C HIS A 5 -47.73 0.76 28.45
N LYS A 6 -47.75 0.36 27.18
CA LYS A 6 -47.33 -0.98 26.75
C LYS A 6 -45.80 -1.09 26.70
N ASN A 7 -45.15 -0.07 26.14
CA ASN A 7 -43.70 0.00 26.01
C ASN A 7 -43.01 0.00 27.39
N GLU A 8 -43.61 0.68 28.37
CA GLU A 8 -43.06 0.73 29.73
C GLU A 8 -43.03 -0.60 30.48
N LYS A 9 -43.98 -1.49 30.22
CA LYS A 9 -44.00 -2.82 30.86
C LYS A 9 -42.96 -3.74 30.25
N ASP A 10 -42.78 -3.70 28.93
CA ASP A 10 -41.88 -4.59 28.20
C ASP A 10 -40.40 -4.36 28.58
N TRP A 11 -39.97 -3.10 28.75
CA TRP A 11 -38.57 -2.82 29.14
C TRP A 11 -38.29 -3.23 30.60
N LYS A 12 -39.27 -3.05 31.51
CA LYS A 12 -39.13 -3.43 32.92
C LYS A 12 -39.07 -4.95 33.09
N GLU A 13 -39.87 -5.70 32.33
CA GLU A 13 -39.85 -7.17 32.36
C GLU A 13 -38.54 -7.74 31.79
N SER A 14 -38.01 -7.16 30.71
CA SER A 14 -36.73 -7.58 30.14
C SER A 14 -35.52 -7.33 31.05
N LEU A 15 -35.52 -6.23 31.82
CA LEU A 15 -34.49 -5.96 32.83
C LEU A 15 -34.60 -6.90 34.04
N LYS A 16 -35.83 -7.16 34.52
CA LYS A 16 -36.05 -8.09 35.63
C LYS A 16 -35.59 -9.50 35.28
N LYS A 17 -35.77 -9.92 34.02
CA LYS A 17 -35.27 -11.20 33.50
C LYS A 17 -33.74 -11.28 33.45
N ARG A 18 -33.04 -10.16 33.23
CA ARG A 18 -31.56 -10.09 33.27
C ARG A 18 -31.00 -10.06 34.70
N MET A 19 -31.77 -9.57 35.68
CA MET A 19 -31.35 -9.48 37.08
C MET A 19 -31.61 -10.76 37.89
N ASN A 20 -32.48 -11.65 37.41
CA ASN A 20 -32.79 -12.95 38.03
C ASN A 20 -31.98 -14.12 37.44
N ILE A 21 -30.77 -13.84 36.94
CA ILE A 21 -29.83 -14.89 36.54
C ILE A 21 -29.20 -15.42 37.83
N GLU A 22 -29.71 -16.54 38.34
CA GLU A 22 -29.17 -17.23 39.51
C GLU A 22 -27.69 -17.62 39.27
N PRO A 23 -26.81 -17.51 40.28
CA PRO A 23 -25.41 -17.88 40.14
C PRO A 23 -25.27 -19.41 40.26
N GLY A 24 -25.65 -20.12 39.20
CA GLY A 24 -25.37 -21.53 38.99
C GLY A 24 -24.33 -21.71 37.88
N ILE A 25 -23.46 -22.73 38.01
CA ILE A 25 -22.53 -23.09 36.93
C ILE A 25 -23.36 -23.62 35.76
N HIS A 26 -23.66 -22.75 34.81
CA HIS A 26 -24.24 -23.12 33.53
C HIS A 26 -23.20 -23.91 32.71
N THR A 27 -23.18 -25.23 32.90
CA THR A 27 -22.42 -26.16 32.04
C THR A 27 -23.13 -26.26 30.70
N GLY A 28 -22.91 -25.26 29.83
CA GLY A 28 -23.36 -25.35 28.43
C GLY A 28 -23.72 -24.04 27.75
N ASP A 29 -23.85 -22.93 28.47
CA ASP A 29 -24.30 -21.69 27.84
C ASP A 29 -23.10 -20.95 27.22
N LYS A 30 -22.81 -21.30 25.97
CA LYS A 30 -21.98 -20.45 25.10
C LYS A 30 -22.80 -19.18 24.88
N GLY A 31 -22.54 -18.17 25.70
CA GLY A 31 -23.16 -16.84 25.62
C GLY A 31 -23.19 -16.29 24.18
N PRO A 32 -24.04 -15.30 23.89
CA PRO A 32 -24.45 -14.94 22.54
C PRO A 32 -23.26 -14.82 21.58
N GLN A 33 -23.04 -15.86 20.77
CA GLN A 33 -21.96 -15.86 19.80
C GLN A 33 -22.33 -14.86 18.72
N LYS A 34 -21.54 -13.79 18.61
CA LYS A 34 -21.69 -12.77 17.58
C LYS A 34 -21.59 -13.47 16.23
N LYS A 35 -22.73 -13.61 15.54
CA LYS A 35 -22.77 -14.19 14.20
C LYS A 35 -22.14 -13.17 13.27
N TYR A 36 -20.93 -13.44 12.80
CA TYR A 36 -20.28 -12.63 11.78
C TYR A 36 -21.12 -12.73 10.52
N THR A 37 -21.89 -11.68 10.23
CA THR A 37 -22.56 -11.57 8.94
C THR A 37 -21.56 -10.96 7.98
N PHE A 38 -21.01 -11.81 7.11
CA PHE A 38 -20.16 -11.34 6.03
C PHE A 38 -21.07 -10.60 5.05
N SER A 39 -21.20 -9.29 5.24
CA SER A 39 -21.91 -8.44 4.29
C SER A 39 -21.17 -8.51 2.96
N PHE A 40 -21.89 -8.73 1.87
CA PHE A 40 -21.34 -8.72 0.51
C PHE A 40 -20.58 -7.41 0.20
N TRP A 41 -20.86 -6.33 0.94
CA TRP A 41 -20.18 -5.05 0.83
C TRP A 41 -18.68 -5.12 1.20
N TYR A 42 -18.27 -6.03 2.08
CA TYR A 42 -16.85 -6.20 2.43
C TYR A 42 -15.99 -6.61 1.23
N PHE A 43 -16.57 -7.37 0.29
CA PHE A 43 -15.89 -7.76 -0.95
C PHE A 43 -15.48 -6.54 -1.77
N PHE A 44 -16.37 -5.55 -1.89
CA PHE A 44 -16.08 -4.31 -2.62
C PHE A 44 -15.03 -3.46 -1.92
N ILE A 45 -15.07 -3.35 -0.59
CA ILE A 45 -14.03 -2.62 0.16
C ILE A 45 -12.66 -3.25 -0.06
N ILE A 46 -12.57 -4.57 0.07
CA ILE A 46 -11.30 -5.29 -0.10
C ILE A 46 -10.80 -5.14 -1.55
N LEU A 47 -11.69 -5.25 -2.54
CA LEU A 47 -11.35 -5.04 -3.94
C LEU A 47 -10.83 -3.62 -4.20
N MET A 48 -11.50 -2.59 -3.65
CA MET A 48 -11.05 -1.20 -3.71
C MET A 48 -9.68 -1.02 -3.06
N ALA A 49 -9.46 -1.62 -1.88
CA ALA A 49 -8.18 -1.56 -1.19
C ALA A 49 -7.05 -2.20 -2.02
N PHE A 50 -7.29 -3.37 -2.64
CA PHE A 50 -6.31 -4.00 -3.52
C PHE A 50 -5.99 -3.14 -4.75
N LEU A 51 -7.01 -2.56 -5.40
CA LEU A 51 -6.82 -1.65 -6.53
C LEU A 51 -6.00 -0.41 -6.13
N ALA A 52 -6.31 0.18 -4.97
CA ALA A 52 -5.58 1.33 -4.45
C ALA A 52 -4.11 0.99 -4.15
N ILE A 53 -3.85 -0.14 -3.50
CA ILE A 53 -2.48 -0.61 -3.22
C ILE A 53 -1.73 -0.88 -4.52
N ASN A 54 -2.35 -1.57 -5.48
CA ASN A 54 -1.72 -1.85 -6.77
C ASN A 54 -1.37 -0.56 -7.52
N SER A 55 -2.33 0.36 -7.64
CA SER A 55 -2.11 1.66 -8.29
C SER A 55 -1.00 2.46 -7.59
N PHE A 56 -0.97 2.43 -6.26
CA PHE A 56 0.04 3.13 -5.45
C PHE A 56 1.44 2.51 -5.57
N MET A 57 1.54 1.19 -5.74
CA MET A 57 2.83 0.54 -5.97
C MET A 57 3.35 0.78 -7.40
N VAL A 58 2.46 0.78 -8.40
CA VAL A 58 2.83 0.99 -9.81
C VAL A 58 3.26 2.43 -10.07
N SER A 59 2.60 3.43 -9.47
CA SER A 59 2.96 4.85 -9.65
C SER A 59 4.34 5.22 -9.11
N ARG A 60 4.95 4.34 -8.29
CA ARG A 60 6.30 4.50 -7.75
C ARG A 60 7.39 3.88 -8.63
N GLN A 61 7.06 3.34 -9.80
CA GLN A 61 8.08 2.89 -10.74
C GLN A 61 8.58 4.09 -11.55
N PRO A 62 9.91 4.34 -11.59
CA PRO A 62 10.44 5.41 -12.42
C PRO A 62 10.17 5.09 -13.89
N ASN A 63 9.82 6.11 -14.67
CA ASN A 63 9.68 5.95 -16.11
C ASN A 63 11.06 5.70 -16.72
N ILE A 64 11.25 4.50 -17.30
CA ILE A 64 12.51 4.10 -17.92
C ILE A 64 12.48 4.49 -19.39
N VAL A 65 13.27 5.50 -19.75
CA VAL A 65 13.48 5.92 -21.14
C VAL A 65 14.69 5.19 -21.70
N GLN A 66 14.51 4.49 -22.82
CA GLN A 66 15.64 3.87 -23.53
C GLN A 66 16.40 4.93 -24.34
N ILE A 67 17.72 4.98 -24.17
CA ILE A 67 18.60 5.93 -24.84
C ILE A 67 19.89 5.25 -25.33
N ASP A 68 20.55 5.88 -26.30
CA ASP A 68 21.83 5.41 -26.81
C ASP A 68 22.95 5.53 -25.77
N TYR A 69 23.95 4.64 -25.86
CA TYR A 69 25.07 4.59 -24.93
C TYR A 69 25.84 5.92 -24.84
N ASN A 70 26.08 6.58 -25.97
CA ASN A 70 26.80 7.86 -26.00
C ASN A 70 26.02 8.98 -25.29
N GLN A 71 24.69 9.01 -25.48
CA GLN A 71 23.82 9.95 -24.78
C GLN A 71 23.79 9.65 -23.28
N PHE A 72 23.70 8.36 -22.93
CA PHE A 72 23.75 7.91 -21.54
C PHE A 72 25.04 8.36 -20.84
N LYS A 73 26.19 8.14 -21.49
CA LYS A 73 27.50 8.56 -20.98
C LYS A 73 27.57 10.08 -20.75
N GLN A 74 27.09 10.88 -21.70
CA GLN A 74 27.00 12.34 -21.53
C GLN A 74 26.11 12.73 -20.35
N LEU A 75 24.99 12.04 -20.12
CA LEU A 75 24.11 12.32 -18.97
C LEU A 75 24.74 11.96 -17.63
N VAL A 76 25.60 10.93 -17.59
CA VAL A 76 26.43 10.61 -16.41
C VAL A 76 27.49 11.69 -16.20
N GLU A 77 28.22 12.08 -17.25
CA GLU A 77 29.23 13.16 -17.20
C GLU A 77 28.62 14.49 -16.71
N ASN A 78 27.43 14.83 -17.20
CA ASN A 78 26.70 16.04 -16.83
C ASN A 78 26.02 15.96 -15.45
N ARG A 79 26.23 14.88 -14.68
CA ARG A 79 25.59 14.61 -13.37
C ARG A 79 24.06 14.65 -13.39
N THR A 80 23.46 14.48 -14.56
CA THR A 80 22.01 14.34 -14.70
C THR A 80 21.57 12.98 -14.17
N ILE A 81 22.36 11.94 -14.46
CA ILE A 81 22.27 10.63 -13.81
C ILE A 81 23.15 10.69 -12.57
N LYS A 82 22.54 10.48 -11.40
CA LYS A 82 23.24 10.51 -10.09
C LYS A 82 23.65 9.13 -9.61
N ARG A 83 23.03 8.09 -10.16
CA ARG A 83 23.32 6.69 -9.82
C ARG A 83 23.15 5.85 -11.06
N VAL A 84 24.11 4.96 -11.30
CA VAL A 84 23.99 3.92 -12.31
C VAL A 84 23.88 2.57 -11.61
N ASN A 85 22.96 1.74 -12.07
CA ASN A 85 22.85 0.35 -11.73
C ASN A 85 23.28 -0.47 -12.94
N ILE A 86 24.20 -1.40 -12.70
CA ILE A 86 24.74 -2.27 -13.75
C ILE A 86 24.00 -3.59 -13.66
N GLU A 87 23.08 -3.82 -14.59
CA GLU A 87 22.41 -5.11 -14.74
C GLU A 87 23.21 -5.99 -15.71
N THR A 88 22.87 -7.28 -15.77
CA THR A 88 23.58 -8.27 -16.60
C THR A 88 23.56 -7.90 -18.09
N GLU A 89 22.47 -7.30 -18.58
CA GLU A 89 22.25 -7.03 -20.01
C GLU A 89 22.23 -5.52 -20.35
N ARG A 90 22.11 -4.64 -19.35
CA ARG A 90 21.89 -3.20 -19.56
C ARG A 90 22.40 -2.35 -18.41
N TYR A 91 22.64 -1.08 -18.69
CA TYR A 91 22.87 -0.05 -17.69
C TYR A 91 21.58 0.73 -17.44
N VAL A 92 21.26 0.97 -16.17
CA VAL A 92 20.10 1.76 -15.75
C VAL A 92 20.56 2.92 -14.89
N GLY A 93 20.40 4.14 -15.38
CA GLY A 93 20.72 5.38 -14.69
C GLY A 93 19.49 5.99 -14.04
N TYR A 94 19.63 6.52 -12.82
CA TYR A 94 18.58 7.20 -12.08
C TYR A 94 18.96 8.67 -11.85
N SER A 95 18.00 9.59 -12.05
CA SER A 95 18.17 11.04 -11.79
C SER A 95 18.15 11.43 -10.30
N PHE A 96 17.83 10.47 -9.42
CA PHE A 96 17.66 10.66 -7.98
C PHE A 96 18.69 9.84 -7.17
N SER A 97 18.98 10.29 -5.95
CA SER A 97 19.84 9.54 -5.02
C SER A 97 19.01 8.62 -4.12
N LEU A 98 19.65 7.56 -3.58
CA LEU A 98 19.00 6.63 -2.64
C LEU A 98 18.46 7.35 -1.39
N GLY A 99 19.14 8.40 -0.94
CA GLY A 99 18.71 9.22 0.21
C GLY A 99 17.43 10.03 -0.05
N GLN A 100 17.17 10.44 -1.30
CA GLN A 100 15.91 11.13 -1.65
C GLN A 100 14.71 10.18 -1.61
N LEU A 101 14.90 8.92 -1.99
CA LEU A 101 13.84 7.90 -1.89
C LEU A 101 13.51 7.53 -0.44
N ALA A 102 14.53 7.47 0.42
CA ALA A 102 14.37 7.03 1.80
C ALA A 102 13.70 8.09 2.70
N THR A 103 13.92 9.38 2.41
CA THR A 103 13.45 10.47 3.28
C THR A 103 12.00 10.85 3.00
N ASP A 104 11.62 10.98 1.74
CA ASP A 104 10.28 11.44 1.38
C ASP A 104 9.31 10.31 1.07
N GLY A 105 9.79 9.10 0.73
CA GLY A 105 8.94 7.98 0.29
C GLY A 105 8.02 8.31 -0.91
N ILE A 106 8.15 9.52 -1.44
CA ILE A 106 7.40 10.14 -2.52
C ILE A 106 8.45 10.40 -3.58
N ILE A 107 8.39 9.57 -4.59
CA ILE A 107 9.05 9.82 -5.87
C ILE A 107 8.29 11.02 -6.46
N PRO A 108 8.92 12.19 -6.64
CA PRO A 108 8.22 13.34 -7.19
C PRO A 108 7.62 12.96 -8.54
N ASP A 109 6.32 13.19 -8.69
CA ASP A 109 5.56 12.92 -9.91
C ASP A 109 6.18 13.79 -11.03
N GLY A 110 6.95 13.15 -11.91
CA GLY A 110 7.73 13.80 -12.98
C GLY A 110 9.22 14.05 -12.69
N GLY A 111 9.74 13.79 -11.48
CA GLY A 111 11.15 14.01 -11.12
C GLY A 111 12.04 12.76 -11.12
N ALA A 112 11.43 11.57 -11.07
CA ALA A 112 12.17 10.32 -11.13
C ALA A 112 12.18 9.73 -12.52
N GLN A 113 13.14 10.20 -13.29
CA GLN A 113 13.45 9.67 -14.59
C GLN A 113 14.54 8.60 -14.44
N ALA A 114 14.28 7.44 -15.04
CA ALA A 114 15.29 6.43 -15.24
C ALA A 114 15.65 6.40 -16.73
N PHE A 115 16.93 6.19 -17.02
CA PHE A 115 17.44 6.02 -18.36
C PHE A 115 18.03 4.64 -18.47
N ALA A 116 17.77 3.93 -19.57
CA ALA A 116 18.34 2.62 -19.81
C ALA A 116 19.11 2.60 -21.12
N THR A 117 20.25 1.92 -21.13
CA THR A 117 21.03 1.66 -22.34
C THR A 117 21.62 0.26 -22.31
N TYR A 118 22.02 -0.26 -23.47
CA TYR A 118 22.65 -1.58 -23.57
C TYR A 118 24.03 -1.57 -22.90
N LYS A 119 24.45 -2.74 -22.41
CA LYS A 119 25.76 -2.88 -21.77
C LYS A 119 26.88 -2.76 -22.81
N VAL A 120 27.85 -1.89 -22.52
CA VAL A 120 29.08 -1.73 -23.29
C VAL A 120 30.26 -1.78 -22.32
N GLU A 121 31.28 -2.59 -22.63
CA GLU A 121 32.50 -2.70 -21.84
C GLU A 121 33.49 -1.59 -22.25
N ASP A 122 33.20 -0.37 -21.82
CA ASP A 122 34.04 0.82 -22.07
C ASP A 122 34.88 1.16 -20.82
N PRO A 123 36.22 1.06 -20.88
CA PRO A 123 37.10 1.39 -19.76
C PRO A 123 36.99 2.85 -19.29
N SER A 124 36.58 3.76 -20.18
CA SER A 124 36.44 5.19 -19.86
C SER A 124 35.13 5.53 -19.16
N PHE A 125 34.22 4.57 -19.02
CA PHE A 125 32.95 4.74 -18.31
C PHE A 125 33.07 4.49 -16.80
N VAL A 126 33.91 3.54 -16.40
CA VAL A 126 34.13 3.17 -14.98
C VAL A 126 34.53 4.35 -14.09
N PRO A 127 35.39 5.30 -14.52
CA PRO A 127 35.75 6.47 -13.71
C PRO A 127 34.62 7.49 -13.51
N LEU A 128 33.54 7.38 -14.28
CA LEU A 128 32.41 8.32 -14.25
C LEU A 128 31.30 7.88 -13.28
N LEU A 129 31.42 6.67 -12.70
CA LEU A 129 30.43 6.05 -11.81
C LEU A 129 30.54 6.49 -10.35
#